data_AF-A0A1B8FJ55-F1
#
_entry.id   AF-A0A1B8FJ55-F1
#
_cell.length_a   1.000
_cell.length_b   1.000
_cell.length_c   1.000
_cell.angle_alpha   90.00
_cell.angle_beta   90.00
_cell.angle_gamma   90.00
#
_symmetry.space_group_name_H-M   'P 1'
#
loop_
_entity.id
_entity.type
_entity.pdbx_description
1 polymer ?
#
loop_
_entity_poly.entity_id
_entity_poly.type
_entity_poly.pdbx_seq_one_letter_code
_entity_poly.pdbx_strand_id
1 'polypeptide(L)'
;MGSLDAQIHGKFNLFVIDAGVDDADAWQRPYLTTPLFRKFVNRSFPLIDIRPNISAPGFNPADLLKSHGFGVLNHKSALFDPSNAHLNIDDEPFLHETYYPEIRDLLTKTTGAKHIFITHSFVRKSRPLGITRPNPPNTGRRAGSKNQAGANFRGTVNHQDNATNVPKHIPAGAGVGPARLPHLDYTHLSARQCIRFYRRDIEQQARESGVIGAEDGICADLPFPTTSAEANAVIAEQYNQDGLGPRYAAYSVWRPLGTVQRDPLCIAPRRGDTGELVEYPYDLRVQGNAELGGDFLREVTLLGVQGKDVGVRREVDAGEVKWYYVSRQTREEVLVIKFFDSAALGRGGKGAEAPWHGSPDIGDVWGEEARESIEVRVIAFW
;
A
#
# COMPACT_ATOMS: atom_id res chain seq x y z
N MET A 1 2.38 -35.64 13.23
CA MET A 1 3.55 -34.74 13.13
C MET A 1 3.93 -34.67 11.66
N GLY A 2 3.29 -33.77 10.91
CA GLY A 2 3.63 -33.53 9.51
C GLY A 2 4.81 -32.57 9.43
N SER A 3 5.72 -32.83 8.50
CA SER A 3 6.95 -32.07 8.22
C SER A 3 6.78 -30.55 8.40
N LEU A 4 7.62 -29.96 9.24
CA LEU A 4 7.79 -28.51 9.41
C LEU A 4 8.59 -27.85 8.26
N ASP A 5 8.98 -28.61 7.24
CA ASP A 5 9.89 -28.17 6.15
C ASP A 5 9.21 -28.04 4.79
N ALA A 6 7.89 -28.15 4.68
CA ALA A 6 7.21 -27.87 3.41
C ALA A 6 7.18 -26.37 3.15
N GLN A 7 7.90 -25.91 2.11
CA GLN A 7 7.83 -24.53 1.64
C GLN A 7 6.36 -24.16 1.35
N ILE A 8 5.85 -23.13 2.03
CA ILE A 8 4.48 -22.66 1.83
C ILE A 8 4.39 -21.94 0.49
N HIS A 9 3.35 -22.24 -0.27
CA HIS A 9 3.04 -21.53 -1.50
C HIS A 9 1.81 -20.65 -1.30
N GLY A 10 1.92 -19.40 -1.74
CA GLY A 10 0.83 -18.43 -1.73
C GLY A 10 0.18 -18.32 -3.10
N LYS A 11 -1.15 -18.45 -3.15
CA LYS A 11 -1.94 -18.29 -4.37
C LYS A 11 -2.43 -16.85 -4.51
N PHE A 12 -1.83 -16.11 -5.44
CA PHE A 12 -2.29 -14.79 -5.86
C PHE A 12 -3.28 -14.89 -7.00
N ASN A 13 -4.12 -13.86 -7.12
CA ASN A 13 -5.00 -13.68 -8.24
C ASN A 13 -4.41 -12.59 -9.15
N LEU A 14 -3.83 -12.98 -10.28
CA LEU A 14 -3.20 -12.07 -11.22
C LEU A 14 -4.19 -11.70 -12.32
N PHE A 15 -4.24 -10.41 -12.65
CA PHE A 15 -5.06 -9.94 -13.77
C PHE A 15 -4.42 -10.28 -15.11
N VAL A 16 -5.24 -10.34 -16.16
CA VAL A 16 -4.81 -10.65 -17.53
C VAL A 16 -4.96 -9.39 -18.39
N ILE A 17 -3.86 -8.86 -18.90
CA ILE A 17 -3.77 -7.48 -19.42
C ILE A 17 -4.49 -7.27 -20.76
N ASP A 18 -4.48 -8.26 -21.64
CA ASP A 18 -4.94 -8.15 -23.03
C ASP A 18 -6.38 -8.67 -23.25
N ALA A 19 -7.00 -9.26 -22.23
CA ALA A 19 -8.19 -10.08 -22.40
C ALA A 19 -9.51 -9.42 -21.95
N GLY A 20 -9.56 -8.08 -21.97
CA GLY A 20 -10.76 -7.29 -21.67
C GLY A 20 -10.61 -6.33 -20.51
N VAL A 21 -9.51 -5.59 -20.45
CA VAL A 21 -9.41 -4.41 -19.58
C VAL A 21 -10.20 -3.29 -20.22
N ASP A 22 -11.21 -2.82 -19.51
CA ASP A 22 -11.95 -1.61 -19.85
C ASP A 22 -11.46 -0.50 -18.91
N ASP A 23 -10.40 0.18 -19.36
CA ASP A 23 -9.81 1.32 -18.67
C ASP A 23 -10.42 2.62 -19.18
N ALA A 24 -11.74 2.73 -18.98
CA ALA A 24 -12.45 3.97 -19.20
C ALA A 24 -11.80 5.10 -18.37
N ASP A 25 -11.86 6.32 -18.93
CA ASP A 25 -11.37 7.55 -18.32
C ASP A 25 -11.64 7.57 -16.80
N ALA A 26 -10.56 7.64 -16.02
CA ALA A 26 -10.61 7.59 -14.56
C ALA A 26 -11.49 8.70 -13.99
N TRP A 27 -11.60 9.84 -14.66
CA TRP A 27 -12.49 10.94 -14.25
C TRP A 27 -13.97 10.57 -14.29
N GLN A 28 -14.36 9.67 -15.19
CA GLN A 28 -15.73 9.16 -15.31
C GLN A 28 -16.03 8.01 -14.35
N ARG A 29 -15.00 7.40 -13.75
CA ARG A 29 -15.15 6.33 -12.75
C ARG A 29 -15.47 6.93 -11.37
N PRO A 30 -16.26 6.24 -10.52
CA PRO A 30 -16.45 6.66 -9.14
C PRO A 30 -15.10 6.71 -8.39
N TYR A 31 -15.00 7.54 -7.35
CA TYR A 31 -13.76 7.65 -6.57
C TYR A 31 -13.23 6.30 -6.12
N LEU A 32 -11.91 6.14 -6.19
CA LEU A 32 -11.18 4.96 -5.75
C LEU A 32 -11.63 3.65 -6.42
N THR A 33 -12.30 3.74 -7.58
CA THR A 33 -12.76 2.57 -8.35
C THR A 33 -11.76 2.22 -9.44
N THR A 34 -11.31 0.98 -9.46
CA THR A 34 -10.36 0.45 -10.46
C THR A 34 -11.03 0.30 -11.84
N PRO A 35 -10.24 0.14 -12.91
CA PRO A 35 -10.73 -0.36 -14.19
C PRO A 35 -11.50 -1.67 -14.02
N LEU A 36 -12.39 -1.97 -14.97
CA LEU A 36 -13.07 -3.25 -14.99
C LEU A 36 -12.16 -4.31 -15.60
N PHE A 37 -11.57 -5.13 -14.73
CA PHE A 37 -10.78 -6.29 -15.12
C PHE A 37 -11.70 -7.50 -15.29
N ARG A 38 -11.77 -8.06 -16.49
CA ARG A 38 -12.69 -9.17 -16.81
C ARG A 38 -12.11 -10.56 -16.62
N LYS A 39 -10.78 -10.71 -16.68
CA LYS A 39 -10.09 -12.00 -16.61
C LYS A 39 -8.97 -11.98 -15.58
N PHE A 40 -8.85 -13.15 -14.96
CA PHE A 40 -8.03 -13.38 -13.80
C PHE A 40 -7.51 -14.81 -13.83
N VAL A 41 -6.26 -14.99 -13.43
CA VAL A 41 -5.66 -16.31 -13.29
C VAL A 41 -5.03 -16.43 -11.92
N ASN A 42 -5.24 -17.58 -11.30
CA ASN A 42 -4.55 -17.88 -10.06
C ASN A 42 -3.14 -18.36 -10.36
N ARG A 43 -2.17 -17.80 -9.64
CA ARG A 43 -0.76 -18.20 -9.69
C ARG A 43 -0.22 -18.42 -8.29
N SER A 44 0.54 -19.49 -8.17
CA SER A 44 1.12 -19.94 -6.91
C SER A 44 2.60 -19.60 -6.92
N PHE A 45 3.07 -18.97 -5.85
CA PHE A 45 4.48 -18.62 -5.68
C PHE A 45 4.99 -19.15 -4.35
N PRO A 46 6.24 -19.63 -4.28
CA PRO A 46 6.87 -19.97 -3.02
C PRO A 46 6.97 -18.74 -2.13
N LEU A 47 6.67 -18.91 -0.85
CA LEU A 47 6.78 -17.86 0.17
C LEU A 47 8.00 -18.11 1.05
N ILE A 48 8.71 -17.03 1.38
CA ILE A 48 9.88 -17.02 2.26
C ILE A 48 9.45 -16.49 3.62
N ASP A 49 9.51 -17.36 4.64
CA ASP A 49 9.24 -16.95 6.01
C ASP A 49 10.43 -16.18 6.59
N ILE A 50 10.23 -14.92 6.95
CA ILE A 50 11.26 -14.09 7.58
C ILE A 50 11.27 -14.20 9.11
N ARG A 51 10.42 -15.06 9.69
CA ARG A 51 10.42 -15.36 11.13
C ARG A 51 11.83 -15.60 11.70
N PRO A 52 12.70 -16.42 11.08
CA PRO A 52 14.06 -16.63 11.59
C PRO A 52 14.90 -15.35 11.61
N ASN A 53 14.73 -14.46 10.61
CA ASN A 53 15.46 -13.20 10.52
C ASN A 53 15.03 -12.22 11.61
N ILE A 54 13.72 -12.07 11.84
CA ILE A 54 13.20 -11.08 12.80
C ILE A 54 13.36 -11.54 14.25
N SER A 55 13.54 -12.84 14.48
CA SER A 55 13.85 -13.42 15.79
C SER A 55 15.36 -13.49 16.09
N ALA A 56 16.23 -13.13 15.13
CA ALA A 56 17.66 -13.16 15.31
C ALA A 56 18.14 -12.05 16.28
N PRO A 57 19.11 -12.34 17.16
CA PRO A 57 19.74 -11.30 17.98
C PRO A 57 20.32 -10.18 17.13
N GLY A 58 20.06 -8.93 17.52
CA GLY A 58 20.54 -7.75 16.79
C GLY A 58 19.73 -7.39 15.53
N PHE A 59 18.60 -8.05 15.28
CA PHE A 59 17.69 -7.64 14.21
C PHE A 59 17.28 -6.17 14.35
N ASN A 60 17.53 -5.38 13.30
CA ASN A 60 17.11 -3.99 13.21
C ASN A 60 16.06 -3.83 12.09
N PRO A 61 14.81 -3.43 12.41
CA PRO A 61 13.76 -3.23 11.41
C PRO A 61 14.13 -2.23 10.31
N ALA A 62 14.97 -1.23 10.61
CA ALA A 62 15.40 -0.22 9.66
C ALA A 62 16.26 -0.80 8.52
N ASP A 63 16.98 -1.90 8.76
CA ASP A 63 17.84 -2.52 7.75
C ASP A 63 17.02 -3.15 6.64
N LEU A 64 15.96 -3.89 6.97
CA LEU A 64 15.02 -4.41 5.98
C LEU A 64 14.26 -3.27 5.30
N LEU A 65 13.84 -2.24 6.04
CA LEU A 65 13.15 -1.11 5.42
C LEU A 65 14.02 -0.41 4.38
N LYS A 66 15.33 -0.29 4.65
CA LYS A 66 16.31 0.27 3.72
C LYS A 66 16.61 -0.64 2.54
N SER A 67 16.70 -1.96 2.73
CA SER A 67 17.18 -2.90 1.70
C SER A 67 16.08 -3.61 0.90
N HIS A 68 14.89 -3.74 1.47
CA HIS A 68 13.76 -4.51 0.94
C HIS A 68 12.47 -3.69 0.81
N GLY A 69 12.45 -2.48 1.39
CA GLY A 69 11.31 -1.57 1.32
C GLY A 69 10.22 -1.87 2.34
N PHE A 70 10.47 -2.78 3.28
CA PHE A 70 9.59 -3.06 4.41
C PHE A 70 10.37 -3.46 5.66
N GLY A 71 9.81 -3.28 6.84
CA GLY A 71 10.38 -3.74 8.12
C GLY A 71 9.31 -4.33 9.03
N VAL A 72 9.72 -5.16 9.99
CA VAL A 72 8.85 -5.71 11.04
C VAL A 72 9.30 -5.14 12.36
N LEU A 73 8.40 -4.50 13.10
CA LEU A 73 8.70 -3.88 14.38
C LEU A 73 7.97 -4.63 15.48
N ASN A 74 8.60 -4.78 16.64
CA ASN A 74 7.91 -5.22 17.83
C ASN A 74 7.41 -3.98 18.59
N HIS A 75 6.10 -3.86 18.74
CA HIS A 75 5.47 -2.75 19.45
C HIS A 75 4.19 -3.19 20.14
N LYS A 76 4.19 -3.13 21.48
CA LYS A 76 2.99 -3.24 22.32
C LYS A 76 2.18 -1.95 22.24
N SER A 77 0.91 -2.06 21.90
CA SER A 77 0.02 -0.91 21.69
C SER A 77 -1.04 -0.84 22.79
N ALA A 78 -1.33 0.37 23.25
CA ALA A 78 -2.40 0.64 24.20
C ALA A 78 -3.79 0.30 23.62
N LEU A 79 -3.91 0.16 22.29
CA LEU A 79 -5.12 -0.39 21.65
C LEU A 79 -5.57 -1.73 22.24
N PHE A 80 -4.62 -2.53 22.73
CA PHE A 80 -4.89 -3.86 23.26
C PHE A 80 -4.66 -3.96 24.77
N ASP A 81 -4.50 -2.82 25.46
CA ASP A 81 -4.43 -2.81 26.91
C ASP A 81 -5.76 -3.32 27.49
N PRO A 82 -5.74 -4.21 28.51
CA PRO A 82 -6.98 -4.69 29.13
C PRO A 82 -7.91 -3.57 29.63
N SER A 83 -7.37 -2.42 30.04
CA SER A 83 -8.18 -1.25 30.44
C SER A 83 -8.99 -0.67 29.27
N ASN A 84 -8.52 -0.82 28.03
CA ASN A 84 -9.18 -0.35 26.82
C ASN A 84 -10.05 -1.42 26.14
N ALA A 85 -10.22 -2.60 26.74
CA ALA A 85 -10.99 -3.70 26.13
C ALA A 85 -12.47 -3.37 25.88
N HIS A 86 -13.00 -2.32 26.52
CA HIS A 86 -14.36 -1.82 26.33
C HIS A 86 -14.51 -0.86 25.14
N LEU A 87 -13.40 -0.37 24.59
CA LEU A 87 -13.36 0.57 23.47
C LEU A 87 -13.40 -0.17 22.13
N ASN A 88 -13.98 0.48 21.12
CA ASN A 88 -14.02 -0.06 19.76
C ASN A 88 -12.79 0.39 18.97
N ILE A 89 -12.17 -0.53 18.23
CA ILE A 89 -11.04 -0.23 17.33
C ILE A 89 -11.43 0.72 16.19
N ASP A 90 -12.72 0.82 15.88
CA ASP A 90 -13.27 1.75 14.89
C ASP A 90 -13.63 3.13 15.48
N ASP A 91 -13.40 3.36 16.78
CA ASP A 91 -13.67 4.65 17.42
C ASP A 91 -12.61 5.69 17.04
N GLU A 92 -13.03 6.71 16.27
CA GLU A 92 -12.12 7.74 15.76
C GLU A 92 -11.43 8.54 16.87
N PRO A 93 -12.12 9.06 17.91
CA PRO A 93 -11.45 9.72 19.03
C PRO A 93 -10.38 8.85 19.67
N PHE A 94 -10.67 7.58 19.94
CA PHE A 94 -9.69 6.64 20.51
C PHE A 94 -8.47 6.44 19.61
N LEU A 95 -8.66 6.27 18.29
CA LEU A 95 -7.55 6.19 17.34
C LEU A 95 -6.69 7.46 17.33
N HIS A 96 -7.34 8.62 17.41
CA HIS A 96 -6.67 9.92 17.41
C HIS A 96 -5.86 10.19 18.66
N GLU A 97 -6.39 9.83 19.82
CA GLU A 97 -5.77 10.09 21.13
C GLU A 97 -4.72 9.04 21.49
N THR A 98 -4.87 7.81 20.98
CA THR A 98 -4.02 6.67 21.35
C THR A 98 -3.16 6.20 20.19
N TYR A 99 -3.77 5.64 19.14
CA TYR A 99 -3.02 4.85 18.17
C TYR A 99 -2.22 5.68 17.17
N TYR A 100 -2.77 6.79 16.68
CA TYR A 100 -2.08 7.67 15.75
C TYR A 100 -0.81 8.31 16.35
N PRO A 101 -0.81 8.79 17.61
CA PRO A 101 0.43 9.16 18.31
C PRO A 101 1.46 8.03 18.38
N GLU A 102 1.05 6.80 18.72
CA GLU A 102 1.95 5.64 18.75
C GLU A 102 2.58 5.38 17.37
N ILE A 103 1.80 5.46 16.29
CA ILE A 103 2.33 5.26 14.93
C ILE A 103 3.34 6.35 14.55
N ARG A 104 3.08 7.61 14.94
CA ARG A 104 4.05 8.69 14.71
C ARG A 104 5.36 8.41 15.45
N ASP A 105 5.29 8.12 16.75
CA ASP A 105 6.48 7.83 17.55
C ASP A 105 7.27 6.62 17.01
N LEU A 106 6.56 5.55 16.64
CA LEU A 106 7.16 4.35 16.06
C LEU A 106 7.92 4.66 14.76
N LEU A 107 7.32 5.44 13.86
CA LEU A 107 7.94 5.83 12.60
C LEU A 107 9.07 6.84 12.79
N THR A 108 8.94 7.81 13.71
CA THR A 108 10.02 8.74 14.07
C THR A 108 11.25 7.97 14.56
N LYS A 109 11.08 7.05 15.52
CA LYS A 109 12.18 6.23 16.07
C LYS A 109 12.84 5.33 15.03
N THR A 110 12.05 4.77 14.12
CA THR A 110 12.55 3.79 13.15
C THR A 110 13.22 4.45 11.95
N THR A 111 12.68 5.59 11.50
CA THR A 111 13.06 6.19 10.22
C THR A 111 13.83 7.50 10.37
N GLY A 112 13.76 8.14 11.53
CA GLY A 112 14.31 9.47 11.78
C GLY A 112 13.52 10.62 11.16
N ALA A 113 12.33 10.36 10.60
CA ALA A 113 11.48 11.41 10.05
C ALA A 113 11.04 12.39 11.14
N LYS A 114 10.97 13.68 10.80
CA LYS A 114 10.65 14.76 11.75
C LYS A 114 9.19 15.19 11.68
N HIS A 115 8.59 15.13 10.50
CA HIS A 115 7.20 15.53 10.27
C HIS A 115 6.41 14.38 9.69
N ILE A 116 5.37 13.93 10.41
CA ILE A 116 4.62 12.70 10.10
C ILE A 116 3.13 12.98 10.05
N PHE A 117 2.56 12.80 8.85
CA PHE A 117 1.16 13.05 8.55
C PHE A 117 0.46 11.73 8.28
N ILE A 118 -0.46 11.37 9.17
CA ILE A 118 -1.35 10.24 8.92
C ILE A 118 -2.45 10.71 7.98
N THR A 119 -2.59 10.04 6.85
CA THR A 119 -3.61 10.38 5.84
C THR A 119 -4.88 9.59 6.08
N HIS A 120 -4.75 8.28 6.23
CA HIS A 120 -5.86 7.34 6.33
C HIS A 120 -5.54 6.23 7.33
N SER A 121 -6.58 5.63 7.90
CA SER A 121 -6.49 4.32 8.50
C SER A 121 -7.67 3.43 8.09
N PHE A 122 -7.46 2.12 8.13
CA PHE A 122 -8.42 1.12 7.69
C PHE A 122 -8.45 -0.01 8.69
N VAL A 123 -9.63 -0.36 9.21
CA VAL A 123 -9.82 -1.66 9.84
C VAL A 123 -10.22 -2.66 8.78
N ARG A 124 -9.33 -3.63 8.56
CA ARG A 124 -9.52 -4.72 7.61
C ARG A 124 -9.99 -5.95 8.35
N LYS A 125 -11.31 -6.12 8.39
CA LYS A 125 -11.99 -7.33 8.86
C LYS A 125 -12.82 -7.86 7.70
N SER A 126 -12.47 -9.02 7.16
CA SER A 126 -13.31 -9.69 6.17
C SER A 126 -13.27 -11.19 6.39
N ARG A 127 -14.45 -11.78 6.56
CA ARG A 127 -14.68 -13.22 6.41
C ARG A 127 -14.27 -13.64 4.99
N PRO A 128 -13.59 -14.78 4.81
CA PRO A 128 -13.74 -15.56 3.60
C PRO A 128 -14.92 -16.52 3.81
N LEU A 129 -15.88 -16.50 2.88
CA LEU A 129 -16.66 -17.71 2.65
C LEU A 129 -15.65 -18.81 2.31
N GLY A 130 -15.68 -19.91 3.07
CA GLY A 130 -14.64 -20.94 3.15
C GLY A 130 -14.16 -21.58 1.85
N ILE A 131 -13.30 -22.60 2.03
CA ILE A 131 -12.41 -23.29 1.07
C ILE A 131 -13.07 -23.76 -0.25
N THR A 132 -14.41 -23.81 -0.32
CA THR A 132 -15.16 -24.38 -1.46
C THR A 132 -15.83 -23.37 -2.38
N ARG A 133 -15.79 -22.06 -2.09
CA ARG A 133 -16.38 -21.06 -3.01
C ARG A 133 -15.30 -20.39 -3.85
N PRO A 134 -15.54 -20.18 -5.17
CA PRO A 134 -14.71 -19.28 -5.95
C PRO A 134 -14.63 -17.96 -5.20
N ASN A 135 -13.42 -17.55 -4.83
CA ASN A 135 -13.16 -16.22 -4.33
C ASN A 135 -12.86 -15.39 -5.59
N PRO A 136 -13.87 -14.79 -6.26
CA PRO A 136 -13.55 -13.83 -7.30
C PRO A 136 -12.60 -12.80 -6.68
N PRO A 137 -11.61 -12.31 -7.42
CA PRO A 137 -10.75 -11.27 -6.91
C PRO A 137 -11.65 -10.15 -6.40
N ASN A 138 -11.19 -9.44 -5.37
CA ASN A 138 -11.89 -8.33 -4.77
C ASN A 138 -11.87 -7.10 -5.71
N THR A 139 -12.22 -7.32 -6.99
CA THR A 139 -12.18 -6.38 -8.13
C THR A 139 -13.55 -5.85 -8.50
N GLY A 140 -14.59 -6.26 -7.78
CA GLY A 140 -15.94 -5.74 -7.96
C GLY A 140 -16.42 -5.06 -6.69
N ARG A 141 -16.14 -3.76 -6.56
CA ARG A 141 -16.58 -2.84 -5.49
C ARG A 141 -15.74 -2.91 -4.21
N ARG A 142 -14.82 -1.95 -4.03
CA ARG A 142 -14.58 -1.40 -2.69
C ARG A 142 -15.94 -1.12 -2.06
N ALA A 143 -16.16 -1.47 -0.79
CA ALA A 143 -17.50 -1.36 -0.24
C ALA A 143 -18.04 0.06 -0.37
N GLY A 144 -19.35 0.11 -0.65
CA GLY A 144 -20.10 1.35 -0.83
C GLY A 144 -20.26 1.82 -2.27
N SER A 145 -19.65 1.17 -3.27
CA SER A 145 -19.87 1.54 -4.68
C SER A 145 -21.18 0.95 -5.24
N LYS A 146 -22.32 1.56 -4.87
CA LYS A 146 -23.52 1.66 -5.73
C LYS A 146 -23.59 3.08 -6.35
N ASN A 147 -22.45 3.74 -6.50
CA ASN A 147 -22.43 5.16 -6.84
C ASN A 147 -22.37 5.31 -8.36
N GLN A 148 -23.49 5.73 -8.96
CA GLN A 148 -23.44 6.43 -10.24
C GLN A 148 -22.75 7.77 -10.04
N ALA A 149 -22.07 8.26 -11.08
CA ALA A 149 -21.55 9.63 -11.10
C ALA A 149 -22.72 10.61 -10.86
N GLY A 150 -22.63 11.42 -9.81
CA GLY A 150 -23.37 12.68 -9.74
C GLY A 150 -24.43 12.90 -8.65
N ALA A 151 -24.84 11.93 -7.81
CA ALA A 151 -25.90 12.30 -6.84
C ALA A 151 -26.02 11.54 -5.51
N ASN A 152 -25.53 10.29 -5.35
CA ASN A 152 -25.82 9.51 -4.15
C ASN A 152 -24.59 8.77 -3.63
N PHE A 153 -23.69 9.49 -2.95
CA PHE A 153 -22.52 8.93 -2.28
C PHE A 153 -22.90 8.23 -0.97
N ARG A 154 -23.15 6.92 -1.01
CA ARG A 154 -23.13 6.05 0.19
C ARG A 154 -21.85 5.20 0.19
N GLY A 155 -20.71 5.82 -0.09
CA GLY A 155 -19.39 5.19 -0.14
C GLY A 155 -18.48 5.64 1.01
N THR A 156 -17.33 4.98 1.14
CA THR A 156 -16.26 5.31 2.11
C THR A 156 -15.56 6.65 1.82
N VAL A 157 -16.10 7.52 0.97
CA VAL A 157 -15.51 8.80 0.54
C VAL A 157 -16.56 9.90 0.67
N ASN A 158 -16.28 10.91 1.48
CA ASN A 158 -17.10 12.09 1.70
C ASN A 158 -16.38 13.31 1.12
N HIS A 159 -17.08 14.14 0.33
CA HIS A 159 -16.57 15.35 -0.33
C HIS A 159 -15.93 16.42 0.58
N GLN A 160 -15.86 16.21 1.90
CA GLN A 160 -15.17 17.08 2.85
C GLN A 160 -13.95 16.42 3.50
N ASP A 161 -13.64 15.16 3.17
CA ASP A 161 -12.57 14.38 3.81
C ASP A 161 -11.23 15.13 3.80
N ASN A 162 -10.92 15.78 2.68
CA ASN A 162 -9.67 16.51 2.50
C ASN A 162 -9.77 18.03 2.76
N ALA A 163 -10.95 18.52 3.17
CA ALA A 163 -11.11 19.90 3.61
C ALA A 163 -10.51 20.16 5.00
N THR A 164 -10.23 19.09 5.77
CA THR A 164 -9.65 19.16 7.11
C THR A 164 -8.23 18.58 7.14
N ASN A 165 -7.46 18.91 8.18
CA ASN A 165 -6.15 18.32 8.46
C ASN A 165 -6.26 17.06 9.34
N VAL A 166 -7.42 16.41 9.35
CA VAL A 166 -7.73 15.25 10.18
C VAL A 166 -7.54 13.99 9.34
N PRO A 167 -6.79 12.97 9.82
CA PRO A 167 -6.76 11.67 9.16
C PRO A 167 -8.14 11.05 9.04
N LYS A 168 -8.39 10.37 7.93
CA LYS A 168 -9.66 9.68 7.70
C LYS A 168 -9.62 8.23 8.18
N HIS A 169 -10.64 7.81 8.91
CA HIS A 169 -10.81 6.41 9.29
C HIS A 169 -11.81 5.69 8.37
N ILE A 170 -11.48 4.47 7.96
CA ILE A 170 -12.38 3.57 7.24
C ILE A 170 -12.63 2.35 8.13
N PRO A 171 -13.85 2.22 8.71
CA PRO A 171 -14.12 1.25 9.75
C PRO A 171 -14.32 -0.17 9.21
N ALA A 172 -14.33 -1.14 10.12
CA ALA A 172 -14.69 -2.52 9.84
C ALA A 172 -16.07 -2.62 9.15
N GLY A 173 -16.23 -3.63 8.28
CA GLY A 173 -17.48 -3.80 7.53
C GLY A 173 -17.60 -2.94 6.27
N ALA A 174 -16.65 -2.02 6.03
CA ALA A 174 -16.46 -1.35 4.74
C ALA A 174 -15.88 -2.29 3.66
N GLY A 175 -16.11 -3.61 3.75
CA GLY A 175 -15.71 -4.64 2.78
C GLY A 175 -14.24 -4.62 2.38
N VAL A 176 -13.38 -4.06 3.23
CA VAL A 176 -11.94 -4.00 3.00
C VAL A 176 -11.30 -5.25 3.62
N GLY A 177 -11.10 -6.26 2.79
CA GLY A 177 -10.43 -7.51 3.18
C GLY A 177 -8.96 -7.58 2.74
N PRO A 178 -8.29 -8.71 3.01
CA PRO A 178 -7.01 -9.04 2.40
C PRO A 178 -7.09 -8.99 0.86
N ALA A 179 -6.20 -8.22 0.22
CA ALA A 179 -6.19 -8.04 -1.22
C ALA A 179 -5.39 -9.15 -1.93
N ARG A 180 -6.03 -9.97 -2.76
CA ARG A 180 -5.38 -11.09 -3.48
C ARG A 180 -4.54 -10.69 -4.68
N LEU A 181 -4.56 -9.40 -5.02
CA LEU A 181 -3.87 -8.84 -6.18
C LEU A 181 -2.59 -8.18 -5.69
N PRO A 182 -1.41 -8.62 -6.14
CA PRO A 182 -0.18 -7.88 -5.93
C PRO A 182 -0.28 -6.48 -6.54
N HIS A 183 0.05 -5.44 -5.77
CA HIS A 183 -0.03 -4.06 -6.22
C HIS A 183 1.03 -3.16 -5.57
N LEU A 184 1.18 -1.98 -6.15
CA LEU A 184 1.81 -0.79 -5.59
C LEU A 184 0.73 0.26 -5.38
N ASP A 185 0.63 0.79 -4.17
CA ASP A 185 -0.39 1.80 -3.85
C ASP A 185 -0.03 3.20 -4.35
N TYR A 186 1.26 3.43 -4.65
CA TYR A 186 1.79 4.68 -5.17
C TYR A 186 2.85 4.40 -6.24
N THR A 187 2.70 5.01 -7.40
CA THR A 187 3.82 5.28 -8.31
C THR A 187 4.54 6.57 -7.93
N HIS A 188 5.68 6.86 -8.55
CA HIS A 188 6.39 8.13 -8.35
C HIS A 188 5.48 9.32 -8.65
N LEU A 189 4.72 9.27 -9.75
CA LEU A 189 3.81 10.34 -10.13
C LEU A 189 2.75 10.58 -9.05
N SER A 190 2.13 9.50 -8.58
CA SER A 190 1.07 9.58 -7.58
C SER A 190 1.55 10.09 -6.22
N ALA A 191 2.78 9.76 -5.80
CA ALA A 191 3.35 10.25 -4.55
C ALA A 191 3.52 11.77 -4.57
N ARG A 192 3.98 12.30 -5.70
CA ARG A 192 4.14 13.73 -5.96
C ARG A 192 2.81 14.46 -6.02
N GLN A 193 1.80 13.85 -6.68
CA GLN A 193 0.44 14.40 -6.70
C GLN A 193 -0.18 14.43 -5.30
N CYS A 194 0.03 13.39 -4.47
CA CYS A 194 -0.51 13.35 -3.11
C CYS A 194 0.05 14.47 -2.22
N ILE A 195 1.34 14.79 -2.29
CA ILE A 195 1.88 15.90 -1.48
C ILE A 195 1.41 17.28 -1.98
N ARG A 196 0.89 17.39 -3.21
CA ARG A 196 0.42 18.67 -3.80
C ARG A 196 -1.07 18.90 -3.64
N PHE A 197 -1.87 17.83 -3.69
CA PHE A 197 -3.32 17.97 -3.84
C PHE A 197 -4.10 17.39 -2.67
N TYR A 198 -3.50 16.54 -1.83
CA TYR A 198 -4.30 15.73 -0.91
C TYR A 198 -4.83 16.52 0.28
N ARG A 199 -3.96 17.20 1.05
CA ARG A 199 -4.31 18.01 2.23
C ARG A 199 -3.39 19.22 2.35
N ARG A 200 -3.90 20.31 2.93
CA ARG A 200 -3.15 21.58 3.06
C ARG A 200 -1.95 21.47 3.97
N ASP A 201 -2.05 20.78 5.10
CA ASP A 201 -0.93 20.64 6.02
C ASP A 201 0.25 19.83 5.43
N ILE A 202 -0.07 18.80 4.63
CA ILE A 202 0.93 18.02 3.90
C ILE A 202 1.59 18.86 2.81
N GLU A 203 0.80 19.60 2.04
CA GLU A 203 1.30 20.47 0.97
C GLU A 203 2.18 21.58 1.51
N GLN A 204 1.74 22.25 2.58
CA GLN A 204 2.50 23.27 3.28
C GLN A 204 3.84 22.69 3.76
N GLN A 205 3.82 21.52 4.42
CA GLN A 205 5.07 20.88 4.86
C GLN A 205 5.97 20.52 3.68
N ALA A 206 5.42 20.05 2.56
CA ALA A 206 6.18 19.72 1.37
C ALA A 206 6.85 20.96 0.73
N ARG A 207 6.23 22.15 0.86
CA ARG A 207 6.88 23.42 0.50
C ARG A 207 7.96 23.82 1.49
N GLU A 208 7.64 23.82 2.79
CA GLU A 208 8.55 24.24 3.86
C GLU A 208 9.80 23.36 3.95
N SER A 209 9.65 22.06 3.71
CA SER A 209 10.78 21.12 3.64
C SER A 209 11.62 21.27 2.36
N GLY A 210 11.16 22.05 1.38
CA GLY A 210 11.83 22.25 0.09
C GLY A 210 11.56 21.16 -0.96
N VAL A 211 10.78 20.12 -0.65
CA VAL A 211 10.44 19.04 -1.59
C VAL A 211 9.78 19.57 -2.87
N ILE A 212 8.72 20.37 -2.71
CA ILE A 212 8.01 20.96 -3.85
C ILE A 212 8.92 21.93 -4.62
N GLY A 213 9.74 22.71 -3.91
CA GLY A 213 10.68 23.64 -4.53
C GLY A 213 11.74 22.94 -5.38
N ALA A 214 12.26 21.80 -4.93
CA ALA A 214 13.21 20.99 -5.69
C ALA A 214 12.58 20.43 -6.98
N GLU A 215 11.36 19.88 -6.90
CA GLU A 215 10.65 19.40 -8.09
C GLU A 215 10.34 20.51 -9.09
N ASP A 216 9.84 21.66 -8.59
CA ASP A 216 9.50 22.80 -9.43
C ASP A 216 10.75 23.39 -10.10
N GLY A 217 11.88 23.43 -9.38
CA GLY A 217 13.18 23.86 -9.90
C GLY A 217 13.71 22.97 -11.03
N ILE A 218 13.60 21.64 -10.89
CA ILE A 218 13.98 20.68 -11.95
C ILE A 218 13.19 20.92 -13.24
N CYS A 219 11.94 21.36 -13.12
CA CYS A 219 11.04 21.56 -14.26
C CYS A 219 10.95 23.00 -14.77
N ALA A 220 11.68 23.95 -14.16
CA ALA A 220 11.47 25.38 -14.39
C ALA A 220 11.58 25.80 -15.87
N ASP A 221 12.50 25.19 -16.61
CA ASP A 221 12.76 25.50 -18.04
C ASP A 221 12.15 24.48 -19.00
N LEU A 222 11.30 23.56 -18.51
CA LEU A 222 10.69 22.51 -19.33
C LEU A 222 9.35 22.96 -19.93
N PRO A 223 8.98 22.45 -21.13
CA PRO A 223 7.77 22.88 -21.83
C PRO A 223 6.46 22.28 -21.29
N PHE A 224 6.51 21.59 -20.14
CA PHE A 224 5.38 20.93 -19.51
C PHE A 224 5.37 21.23 -17.99
N PRO A 225 4.19 21.27 -17.35
CA PRO A 225 4.11 21.61 -15.93
C PRO A 225 4.72 20.51 -15.05
N THR A 226 5.26 20.88 -13.90
CA THR A 226 5.84 19.95 -12.91
C THR A 226 4.89 18.82 -12.53
N THR A 227 3.57 19.05 -12.54
CA THR A 227 2.54 18.08 -12.16
C THR A 227 2.19 17.06 -13.26
N SER A 228 2.77 17.19 -14.45
CA SER A 228 2.52 16.30 -15.59
C SER A 228 3.19 14.93 -15.45
N ALA A 229 2.74 13.97 -16.27
CA ALA A 229 3.36 12.65 -16.37
C ALA A 229 4.76 12.75 -17.02
N GLU A 230 4.93 13.66 -17.97
CA GLU A 230 6.19 13.96 -18.66
C GLU A 230 7.28 14.41 -17.68
N ALA A 231 6.92 15.27 -16.72
CA ALA A 231 7.83 15.71 -15.66
C ALA A 231 8.30 14.57 -14.75
N ASN A 232 7.52 13.49 -14.63
CA ASN A 232 7.81 12.42 -13.67
C ASN A 232 9.15 11.72 -13.95
N ALA A 233 9.46 11.44 -15.22
CA ALA A 233 10.72 10.78 -15.57
C ALA A 233 11.93 11.70 -15.33
N VAL A 234 11.79 12.99 -15.65
CA VAL A 234 12.86 13.98 -15.47
C VAL A 234 13.15 14.20 -13.99
N ILE A 235 12.11 14.38 -13.18
CA ILE A 235 12.25 14.51 -11.73
C ILE A 235 12.83 13.24 -11.14
N ALA A 236 12.34 12.06 -11.51
CA ALA A 236 12.87 10.81 -10.99
C ALA A 236 14.38 10.70 -11.22
N GLU A 237 14.88 11.08 -12.41
CA GLU A 237 16.31 11.02 -12.72
C GLU A 237 17.14 12.08 -11.98
N GLN A 238 16.60 13.30 -11.81
CA GLN A 238 17.36 14.45 -11.30
C GLN A 238 17.19 14.70 -9.80
N TYR A 239 16.13 14.23 -9.15
CA TYR A 239 15.77 14.62 -7.77
C TYR A 239 16.89 14.42 -6.76
N ASN A 240 17.64 13.31 -6.89
CA ASN A 240 18.74 12.98 -6.00
C ASN A 240 20.12 13.38 -6.52
N GLN A 241 20.22 13.93 -7.75
CA GLN A 241 21.48 14.44 -8.29
C GLN A 241 21.91 15.65 -7.46
N ASP A 242 23.20 15.69 -7.11
CA ASP A 242 23.83 16.77 -6.34
C ASP A 242 23.12 17.17 -5.03
N GLY A 243 22.29 16.28 -4.47
CA GLY A 243 21.53 16.53 -3.25
C GLY A 243 20.39 17.54 -3.39
N LEU A 244 19.84 17.71 -4.60
CA LEU A 244 18.77 18.68 -4.90
C LEU A 244 17.50 18.50 -4.05
N GLY A 245 17.07 17.26 -3.87
CA GLY A 245 15.78 16.92 -3.27
C GLY A 245 15.85 16.55 -1.78
N PRO A 246 15.14 17.27 -0.90
CA PRO A 246 14.90 16.84 0.48
C PRO A 246 14.14 15.51 0.53
N ARG A 247 14.39 14.68 1.54
CA ARG A 247 13.74 13.36 1.61
C ARG A 247 12.29 13.49 2.09
N TYR A 248 11.39 12.83 1.38
CA TYR A 248 10.06 12.45 1.83
C TYR A 248 9.69 11.02 1.39
N ALA A 249 8.73 10.42 2.07
CA ALA A 249 8.30 9.05 1.82
C ALA A 249 6.82 8.87 2.19
N ALA A 250 6.19 7.88 1.58
CA ALA A 250 4.90 7.37 2.00
C ALA A 250 5.07 5.96 2.58
N TYR A 251 4.38 5.68 3.68
CA TYR A 251 4.40 4.39 4.36
C TYR A 251 3.00 3.86 4.60
N SER A 252 2.91 2.54 4.73
CA SER A 252 1.76 1.84 5.27
C SER A 252 2.17 0.99 6.46
N VAL A 253 1.53 1.23 7.60
CA VAL A 253 1.80 0.54 8.86
C VAL A 253 0.66 -0.42 9.15
N TRP A 254 0.98 -1.70 9.25
CA TRP A 254 0.03 -2.80 9.34
C TRP A 254 0.19 -3.55 10.66
N ARG A 255 -0.84 -3.53 11.48
CA ARG A 255 -0.90 -4.22 12.76
C ARG A 255 -2.01 -5.28 12.74
N PRO A 256 -1.70 -6.57 12.92
CA PRO A 256 -2.72 -7.58 13.12
C PRO A 256 -3.55 -7.30 14.39
N LEU A 257 -4.86 -7.59 14.36
CA LEU A 257 -5.72 -7.52 15.54
C LEU A 257 -5.62 -8.79 16.41
N GLY A 258 -5.14 -9.88 15.82
CA GLY A 258 -4.86 -11.15 16.47
C GLY A 258 -3.71 -11.86 15.76
N THR A 259 -3.38 -13.08 16.21
CA THR A 259 -2.38 -13.89 15.53
C THR A 259 -2.88 -14.30 14.15
N VAL A 260 -2.09 -14.02 13.12
CA VAL A 260 -2.41 -14.34 11.73
C VAL A 260 -2.37 -15.85 11.51
N GLN A 261 -3.51 -16.42 11.09
CA GLN A 261 -3.65 -17.86 10.79
C GLN A 261 -3.79 -18.12 9.29
N ARG A 262 -4.45 -17.21 8.57
CA ARG A 262 -4.60 -17.25 7.12
C ARG A 262 -4.46 -15.85 6.52
N ASP A 263 -4.16 -15.80 5.23
CA ASP A 263 -4.05 -14.55 4.45
C ASP A 263 -3.00 -13.57 4.97
N PRO A 264 -1.75 -14.04 5.15
CA PRO A 264 -0.67 -13.16 5.57
C PRO A 264 -0.52 -12.00 4.60
N LEU A 265 -0.03 -10.86 5.09
CA LEU A 265 0.47 -9.83 4.20
C LEU A 265 1.83 -10.29 3.69
N CYS A 266 1.94 -10.47 2.38
CA CYS A 266 3.17 -10.82 1.71
C CYS A 266 3.73 -9.60 0.98
N ILE A 267 5.06 -9.47 1.00
CA ILE A 267 5.79 -8.35 0.44
C ILE A 267 6.88 -8.91 -0.48
N ALA A 268 7.02 -8.36 -1.69
CA ALA A 268 8.12 -8.66 -2.59
C ALA A 268 8.90 -7.37 -2.92
N PRO A 269 10.16 -7.25 -2.47
CA PRO A 269 11.05 -6.15 -2.82
C PRO A 269 11.06 -5.90 -4.32
N ARG A 270 11.05 -4.63 -4.73
CA ARG A 270 11.16 -4.31 -6.16
C ARG A 270 12.56 -4.65 -6.66
N ARG A 271 12.61 -5.40 -7.76
CA ARG A 271 13.82 -5.82 -8.47
C ARG A 271 13.58 -5.60 -9.97
N GLY A 272 14.65 -5.52 -10.74
CA GLY A 272 14.57 -5.13 -12.15
C GLY A 272 13.96 -6.21 -13.06
N ASP A 273 14.10 -7.48 -12.70
CA ASP A 273 13.57 -8.61 -13.46
C ASP A 273 12.31 -9.19 -12.80
N THR A 274 11.19 -9.09 -13.51
CA THR A 274 9.89 -9.65 -13.11
C THR A 274 9.49 -10.89 -13.92
N GLY A 275 10.37 -11.40 -14.78
CA GLY A 275 10.12 -12.53 -15.66
C GLY A 275 8.89 -12.31 -16.55
N GLU A 276 7.91 -13.19 -16.42
CA GLU A 276 6.65 -13.15 -17.17
C GLU A 276 5.57 -12.27 -16.52
N LEU A 277 5.82 -11.72 -15.33
CA LEU A 277 4.91 -10.82 -14.66
C LEU A 277 4.94 -9.44 -15.32
N VAL A 278 3.76 -8.85 -15.50
CA VAL A 278 3.60 -7.58 -16.20
C VAL A 278 3.02 -6.52 -15.26
N GLU A 279 3.65 -5.35 -15.24
CA GLU A 279 3.17 -4.17 -14.54
C GLU A 279 2.05 -3.48 -15.33
N TYR A 280 0.95 -3.13 -14.67
CA TYR A 280 -0.13 -2.34 -15.27
C TYR A 280 -0.45 -1.14 -14.39
N PRO A 281 0.04 0.05 -14.75
CA PRO A 281 -0.38 1.29 -14.11
C PRO A 281 -1.81 1.64 -14.54
N TYR A 282 -2.58 2.18 -13.62
CA TYR A 282 -3.89 2.75 -13.90
C TYR A 282 -4.23 3.84 -12.88
N ASP A 283 -5.10 4.76 -13.29
CA ASP A 283 -5.49 5.87 -12.45
C ASP A 283 -6.70 5.55 -11.58
N LEU A 284 -6.67 6.06 -10.36
CA LEU A 284 -7.83 6.20 -9.49
C LEU A 284 -8.19 7.67 -9.38
N ARG A 285 -9.46 8.03 -9.60
CA ARG A 285 -9.95 9.34 -9.19
C ARG A 285 -9.95 9.41 -7.67
N VAL A 286 -9.25 10.39 -7.12
CA VAL A 286 -9.13 10.64 -5.69
C VAL A 286 -9.57 12.07 -5.41
N GLN A 287 -10.24 12.26 -4.30
CA GLN A 287 -10.56 13.60 -3.84
C GLN A 287 -9.27 14.31 -3.40
N GLY A 288 -9.12 15.58 -3.74
CA GLY A 288 -8.10 16.45 -3.14
C GLY A 288 -8.74 17.63 -2.41
N ASN A 289 -7.90 18.45 -1.79
CA ASN A 289 -8.37 19.68 -1.16
C ASN A 289 -8.79 20.70 -2.23
N ALA A 290 -9.98 21.28 -2.09
CA ALA A 290 -10.54 22.20 -3.07
C ALA A 290 -9.64 23.42 -3.34
N GLU A 291 -8.93 23.93 -2.32
CA GLU A 291 -8.03 25.07 -2.45
C GLU A 291 -6.70 24.72 -3.12
N LEU A 292 -6.37 23.44 -3.22
CA LEU A 292 -5.15 22.95 -3.89
C LEU A 292 -5.42 22.53 -5.35
N GLY A 293 -6.63 22.71 -5.86
CA GLY A 293 -7.03 22.28 -7.21
C GLY A 293 -8.11 21.20 -7.23
N GLY A 294 -8.53 20.70 -6.07
CA GLY A 294 -9.61 19.73 -5.93
C GLY A 294 -9.18 18.30 -6.24
N ASP A 295 -10.09 17.53 -6.84
CA ASP A 295 -9.83 16.15 -7.23
C ASP A 295 -8.57 16.01 -8.10
N PHE A 296 -7.93 14.85 -8.01
CA PHE A 296 -6.78 14.49 -8.84
C PHE A 296 -6.80 12.99 -9.16
N LEU A 297 -6.01 12.59 -10.15
CA LEU A 297 -5.79 11.17 -10.44
C LEU A 297 -4.59 10.69 -9.64
N ARG A 298 -4.73 9.52 -9.01
CA ARG A 298 -3.66 8.84 -8.28
C ARG A 298 -3.36 7.54 -9.00
N GLU A 299 -2.20 7.47 -9.65
CA GLU A 299 -1.74 6.29 -10.34
C GLU A 299 -1.35 5.17 -9.35
N VAL A 300 -1.78 3.95 -9.66
CA VAL A 300 -1.56 2.72 -8.89
C VAL A 300 -1.08 1.67 -9.88
N THR A 301 -0.27 0.71 -9.46
CA THR A 301 0.22 -0.35 -10.35
C THR A 301 -0.19 -1.72 -9.85
N LEU A 302 -0.71 -2.58 -10.73
CA LEU A 302 -0.95 -3.99 -10.44
C LEU A 302 0.12 -4.86 -11.09
N LEU A 303 0.34 -6.05 -10.53
CA LEU A 303 1.12 -7.11 -11.16
C LEU A 303 0.20 -8.19 -11.76
N GLY A 304 0.42 -8.51 -13.03
CA GLY A 304 -0.45 -9.37 -13.84
C GLY A 304 0.35 -10.30 -14.75
N VAL A 305 -0.36 -10.90 -15.71
CA VAL A 305 0.23 -11.73 -16.77
C VAL A 305 -0.41 -11.43 -18.14
N GLN A 306 0.19 -11.94 -19.21
CA GLN A 306 -0.36 -11.83 -20.56
C GLN A 306 -1.47 -12.86 -20.81
N GLY A 307 -2.30 -12.64 -21.84
CA GLY A 307 -3.46 -13.47 -22.16
C GLY A 307 -3.17 -14.88 -22.60
N LYS A 308 -2.00 -15.09 -23.20
CA LYS A 308 -1.49 -16.42 -23.55
C LYS A 308 -1.40 -17.37 -22.34
N ASP A 309 -1.39 -16.83 -21.11
CA ASP A 309 -1.30 -17.62 -19.88
C ASP A 309 -2.67 -18.07 -19.35
N VAL A 310 -3.78 -17.65 -19.97
CA VAL A 310 -5.12 -18.12 -19.61
C VAL A 310 -5.26 -19.62 -19.92
N GLY A 311 -5.61 -20.41 -18.90
CA GLY A 311 -5.80 -21.86 -19.04
C GLY A 311 -4.51 -22.70 -18.94
N VAL A 312 -3.34 -22.05 -18.90
CA VAL A 312 -2.06 -22.74 -18.71
C VAL A 312 -1.85 -23.04 -17.22
N ARG A 313 -1.60 -24.31 -16.88
CA ARG A 313 -1.31 -24.79 -15.53
C ARG A 313 0.18 -25.09 -15.37
N ARG A 314 1.02 -24.05 -15.52
CA ARG A 314 2.45 -24.10 -15.23
C ARG A 314 2.83 -23.00 -14.24
N GLU A 315 4.00 -23.12 -13.64
CA GLU A 315 4.60 -22.04 -12.86
C GLU A 315 4.88 -20.85 -13.79
N VAL A 316 4.55 -19.66 -13.30
CA VAL A 316 4.90 -18.40 -13.96
C VAL A 316 6.30 -18.05 -13.52
N ASP A 317 7.16 -17.79 -14.48
CA ASP A 317 8.49 -17.29 -14.17
C ASP A 317 8.36 -15.88 -13.60
N ALA A 318 8.74 -15.73 -12.33
CA ALA A 318 8.65 -14.47 -11.60
C ALA A 318 9.98 -13.68 -11.64
N GLY A 319 10.99 -14.17 -12.37
CA GLY A 319 12.33 -13.60 -12.37
C GLY A 319 12.90 -13.52 -10.95
N GLU A 320 13.28 -12.31 -10.54
CA GLU A 320 13.83 -12.03 -9.21
C GLU A 320 12.79 -11.74 -8.13
N VAL A 321 11.48 -11.74 -8.47
CA VAL A 321 10.41 -11.45 -7.52
C VAL A 321 10.28 -12.57 -6.49
N LYS A 322 10.63 -12.25 -5.24
CA LYS A 322 10.55 -13.16 -4.09
C LYS A 322 9.56 -12.64 -3.06
N TRP A 323 8.62 -13.49 -2.67
CA TRP A 323 7.55 -13.14 -1.73
C TRP A 323 7.93 -13.50 -0.30
N TYR A 324 7.97 -12.50 0.57
CA TYR A 324 8.31 -12.63 1.98
C TYR A 324 7.06 -12.48 2.86
N TYR A 325 7.01 -13.20 3.97
CA TYR A 325 5.94 -13.09 4.96
C TYR A 325 6.43 -13.41 6.36
N VAL A 326 5.63 -13.09 7.37
CA VAL A 326 5.89 -13.42 8.77
C VAL A 326 4.93 -14.54 9.20
N SER A 327 5.43 -15.77 9.42
CA SER A 327 4.58 -16.88 9.88
C SER A 327 3.98 -16.60 11.26
N ARG A 328 2.68 -16.88 11.43
CA ARG A 328 1.96 -16.64 12.70
C ARG A 328 2.18 -15.23 13.27
N GLN A 329 2.18 -14.22 12.41
CA GLN A 329 2.41 -12.82 12.80
C GLN A 329 1.50 -12.43 13.97
N THR A 330 2.06 -11.93 15.05
CA THR A 330 1.30 -11.56 16.25
C THR A 330 0.84 -10.10 16.18
N ARG A 331 -0.07 -9.71 17.07
CA ARG A 331 -0.53 -8.30 17.16
C ARG A 331 0.57 -7.31 17.55
N GLU A 332 1.66 -7.78 18.13
CA GLU A 332 2.82 -6.96 18.52
C GLU A 332 3.79 -6.75 17.36
N GLU A 333 3.71 -7.59 16.32
CA GLU A 333 4.57 -7.53 15.15
C GLU A 333 3.93 -6.65 14.07
N VAL A 334 4.39 -5.42 13.99
CA VAL A 334 3.89 -4.40 13.08
C VAL A 334 4.72 -4.38 11.81
N LEU A 335 4.08 -4.54 10.66
CA LEU A 335 4.73 -4.37 9.36
C LEU A 335 4.70 -2.90 8.95
N VAL A 336 5.85 -2.32 8.64
CA VAL A 336 5.96 -1.01 7.98
C VAL A 336 6.42 -1.24 6.56
N ILE A 337 5.63 -0.82 5.59
CA ILE A 337 5.89 -1.00 4.16
C ILE A 337 6.03 0.38 3.52
N LYS A 338 7.07 0.58 2.72
CA LYS A 338 7.18 1.77 1.88
C LYS A 338 6.13 1.71 0.79
N PHE A 339 5.35 2.76 0.67
CA PHE A 339 4.56 3.00 -0.52
C PHE A 339 5.31 3.90 -1.51
N PHE A 340 6.21 4.74 -1.02
CA PHE A 340 7.11 5.55 -1.82
C PHE A 340 8.27 6.03 -0.95
N ASP A 341 9.45 6.24 -1.52
CA ASP A 341 10.57 6.91 -0.84
C ASP A 341 11.40 7.67 -1.87
N SER A 342 11.41 8.99 -1.77
CA SER A 342 12.16 9.86 -2.70
C SER A 342 13.65 9.55 -2.72
N ALA A 343 14.21 8.97 -1.64
CA ALA A 343 15.60 8.55 -1.62
C ALA A 343 15.91 7.44 -2.64
N ALA A 344 14.90 6.68 -3.09
CA ALA A 344 15.06 5.63 -4.10
C ALA A 344 14.94 6.16 -5.55
N LEU A 345 14.62 7.44 -5.76
CA LEU A 345 14.51 8.02 -7.10
C LEU A 345 15.85 8.07 -7.84
N GLY A 346 15.80 7.82 -9.14
CA GLY A 346 16.90 8.03 -10.07
C GLY A 346 17.93 6.91 -10.08
N ARG A 347 18.84 6.96 -11.06
CA ARG A 347 19.94 5.99 -11.14
C ARG A 347 20.82 6.08 -9.89
N GLY A 348 21.02 4.94 -9.22
CA GLY A 348 21.81 4.89 -7.99
C GLY A 348 21.08 5.43 -6.76
N GLY A 349 19.74 5.50 -6.80
CA GLY A 349 18.89 5.81 -5.65
C GLY A 349 19.31 5.08 -4.38
N LYS A 350 19.31 5.79 -3.25
CA LYS A 350 19.73 5.28 -1.94
C LYS A 350 18.55 4.59 -1.26
N GLY A 351 18.55 3.26 -1.33
CA GLY A 351 17.62 2.40 -0.61
C GLY A 351 16.56 1.77 -1.50
N ALA A 352 15.73 0.93 -0.91
CA ALA A 352 14.71 0.19 -1.63
C ALA A 352 13.51 1.05 -2.01
N GLU A 353 13.03 0.82 -3.23
CA GLU A 353 11.74 1.27 -3.74
C GLU A 353 10.57 0.64 -2.98
N ALA A 354 9.36 1.08 -3.30
CA ALA A 354 8.13 0.49 -2.80
C ALA A 354 8.02 -0.97 -3.26
N PRO A 355 7.92 -1.95 -2.34
CA PRO A 355 7.78 -3.34 -2.71
C PRO A 355 6.34 -3.64 -3.17
N TRP A 356 6.21 -4.65 -4.04
CA TRP A 356 4.92 -5.27 -4.31
C TRP A 356 4.35 -5.84 -3.01
N HIS A 357 3.05 -5.70 -2.81
CA HIS A 357 2.40 -6.30 -1.66
C HIS A 357 1.00 -6.82 -2.00
N GLY A 358 0.58 -7.81 -1.23
CA GLY A 358 -0.72 -8.44 -1.33
C GLY A 358 -0.89 -9.53 -0.29
N SER A 359 -2.06 -10.13 -0.23
CA SER A 359 -2.35 -11.24 0.68
C SER A 359 -2.71 -12.47 -0.13
N PRO A 360 -1.75 -13.34 -0.46
CA PRO A 360 -2.05 -14.58 -1.17
C PRO A 360 -2.84 -15.54 -0.29
N ASP A 361 -3.60 -16.42 -0.92
CA ASP A 361 -4.29 -17.51 -0.21
C ASP A 361 -3.27 -18.63 0.07
N ILE A 362 -3.11 -18.97 1.34
CA ILE A 362 -2.24 -20.05 1.80
C ILE A 362 -3.04 -21.30 2.22
N GLY A 363 -4.35 -21.32 1.98
CA GLY A 363 -5.24 -22.35 2.52
C GLY A 363 -5.42 -22.22 4.03
N ASP A 364 -5.77 -23.32 4.68
CA ASP A 364 -6.00 -23.45 6.12
C ASP A 364 -4.77 -23.95 6.90
N VAL A 365 -3.57 -23.75 6.34
CA VAL A 365 -2.30 -24.33 6.84
C VAL A 365 -2.02 -24.03 8.32
N TRP A 366 -2.38 -22.85 8.84
CA TRP A 366 -2.27 -22.55 10.28
C TRP A 366 -3.60 -22.36 10.99
N GLY A 367 -4.72 -22.37 10.26
CA GLY A 367 -6.06 -22.15 10.78
C GLY A 367 -7.00 -21.56 9.74
N GLU A 368 -8.27 -21.48 10.09
CA GLU A 368 -9.34 -21.09 9.17
C GLU A 368 -9.63 -19.58 9.18
N GLU A 369 -9.21 -18.87 10.23
CA GLU A 369 -9.52 -17.46 10.38
C GLU A 369 -8.60 -16.59 9.52
N ALA A 370 -9.22 -15.75 8.68
CA ALA A 370 -8.47 -14.78 7.88
C ALA A 370 -7.87 -13.70 8.76
N ARG A 371 -6.74 -13.15 8.31
CA ARG A 371 -6.11 -12.00 8.93
C ARG A 371 -7.09 -10.84 9.08
N GLU A 372 -7.24 -10.38 10.31
CA GLU A 372 -7.77 -9.08 10.65
C GLU A 372 -6.64 -8.13 11.04
N SER A 373 -6.69 -6.88 10.60
CA SER A 373 -5.64 -5.90 10.87
C SER A 373 -6.15 -4.48 10.81
N ILE A 374 -5.45 -3.55 11.47
CA ILE A 374 -5.53 -2.12 11.21
C ILE A 374 -4.33 -1.69 10.35
N GLU A 375 -4.61 -0.90 9.32
CA GLU A 375 -3.63 -0.26 8.44
C GLU A 375 -3.64 1.25 8.70
N VAL A 376 -2.48 1.89 8.77
CA VAL A 376 -2.33 3.35 8.87
C VAL A 376 -1.39 3.82 7.76
N ARG A 377 -1.88 4.72 6.89
CA ARG A 377 -1.14 5.30 5.78
C ARG A 377 -0.57 6.65 6.17
N VAL A 378 0.70 6.87 5.85
CA VAL A 378 1.49 7.97 6.38
C VAL A 378 2.31 8.63 5.27
N ILE A 379 2.45 9.95 5.32
CA ILE A 379 3.46 10.71 4.58
C ILE A 379 4.43 11.30 5.60
N ALA A 380 5.73 11.15 5.34
CA ALA A 380 6.80 11.54 6.26
C ALA A 380 7.85 12.41 5.54
N PHE A 381 8.36 13.42 6.25
CA PHE A 381 9.40 14.36 5.81
C PHE A 381 10.55 14.40 6.83
N TRP A 382 11.79 14.61 6.35
CA TRP A 382 13.02 14.58 7.17
C TRP A 382 13.66 15.95 7.36
#